data_AF-A0A1B6K7V7-F1
#
_entry.id   AF-A0A1B6K7V7-F1
#
_cell.length_a   1.000
_cell.length_b   1.000
_cell.length_c   1.000
_cell.angle_alpha   90.00
_cell.angle_beta   90.00
_cell.angle_gamma   90.00
#
_symmetry.space_group_name_H-M   'P 1'
#
loop_
_entity.id
_entity.type
_entity.pdbx_description
1 polymer ?
#
loop_
_entity_poly.entity_id
_entity_poly.type
_entity_poly.pdbx_seq_one_letter_code
_entity_poly.pdbx_strand_id
1 'polypeptide(L)'
;KARTRQSVISGSAMNFALLGLLWLYLIVHVTHVSGQTKNSLDLPQCINNVDCGELLACIDLKCQDPCPGPCNGNATCEIYNHVPYCACKPGFSGNPFAGCQRVPETQRGYLLPGSRPAGTKVYRVERFFKVNYFSALLYCTTHGGRLASIESKDENKLIKDVINKTGIRNAEFWTSGTILPMGQWVWMSSREPVLPDYSDWWPGEPNNAGDEHCLELWERDSRGYKWNDKRCTEQLYPICEYFE
;
A
#
# COMPACT_ATOMS: atom_id res chain seq x y z
N LYS A 1 4.48 -64.80 66.62
CA LYS A 1 3.81 -63.69 65.87
C LYS A 1 4.71 -62.46 65.96
N ALA A 2 5.03 -61.88 64.82
CA ALA A 2 6.15 -60.97 64.56
C ALA A 2 6.11 -59.65 65.36
N ARG A 3 7.28 -59.10 65.71
CA ARG A 3 7.46 -57.71 66.15
C ARG A 3 8.44 -57.02 65.20
N THR A 4 7.91 -56.01 64.51
CA THR A 4 8.53 -55.22 63.44
C THR A 4 9.38 -54.08 64.01
N ARG A 5 10.44 -53.72 63.29
CA ARG A 5 11.44 -52.66 63.58
C ARG A 5 10.82 -51.28 63.86
N GLN A 6 11.41 -50.56 64.82
CA GLN A 6 11.27 -49.11 64.99
C GLN A 6 12.17 -48.34 64.00
N SER A 7 11.63 -47.28 63.41
CA SER A 7 12.38 -46.21 62.74
C SER A 7 12.08 -44.89 63.45
N VAL A 8 13.12 -44.25 63.96
CA VAL A 8 13.09 -42.92 64.59
C VAL A 8 13.14 -41.87 63.49
N ILE A 9 12.20 -40.91 63.50
CA ILE A 9 12.26 -39.69 62.67
C ILE A 9 12.38 -38.51 63.64
N SER A 10 13.50 -37.80 63.60
CA SER A 10 13.72 -36.56 64.34
C SER A 10 13.01 -35.40 63.64
N GLY A 11 12.10 -34.73 64.35
CA GLY A 11 11.52 -33.46 63.89
C GLY A 11 12.52 -32.31 64.10
N SER A 12 12.94 -31.68 63.01
CA SER A 12 13.68 -30.41 63.07
C SER A 12 12.69 -29.25 63.16
N ALA A 13 12.84 -28.42 64.19
CA ALA A 13 12.09 -27.18 64.36
C ALA A 13 12.34 -26.24 63.17
N MET A 14 11.27 -25.87 62.45
CA MET A 14 11.33 -24.87 61.39
C MET A 14 11.57 -23.48 62.01
N ASN A 15 12.61 -22.81 61.51
CA ASN A 15 13.08 -21.54 62.02
C ASN A 15 12.20 -20.39 61.47
N PHE A 16 11.25 -19.90 62.29
CA PHE A 16 10.25 -18.89 61.91
C PHE A 16 10.84 -17.55 61.40
N ALA A 17 12.12 -17.27 61.66
CA ALA A 17 12.81 -16.09 61.18
C ALA A 17 13.03 -16.07 59.65
N LEU A 18 13.17 -17.25 59.01
CA LEU A 18 13.39 -17.34 57.55
C LEU A 18 12.10 -17.12 56.75
N LEU A 19 10.94 -17.53 57.30
CA LEU A 19 9.64 -17.29 56.68
C LEU A 19 9.26 -15.81 56.69
N GLY A 20 9.61 -15.06 57.75
CA GLY A 20 9.37 -13.62 57.84
C GLY A 20 10.19 -12.79 56.84
N LEU A 21 11.47 -13.17 56.62
CA LEU A 21 12.34 -12.50 55.64
C LEU A 21 11.93 -12.80 54.19
N LEU A 22 11.45 -14.02 53.90
CA LEU A 22 10.86 -14.36 52.59
C LEU A 22 9.54 -13.61 52.33
N TRP A 23 8.73 -13.36 53.37
CA TRP A 23 7.49 -12.59 53.25
C TRP A 23 7.75 -11.10 52.97
N LEU A 24 8.75 -10.50 53.64
CA LEU A 24 9.20 -9.14 53.35
C LEU A 24 9.87 -9.03 51.97
N TYR A 25 10.64 -10.03 51.55
CA TYR A 25 11.25 -10.08 50.20
C TYR A 25 10.19 -10.14 49.09
N LEU A 26 9.11 -10.93 49.29
CA LEU A 26 7.96 -10.96 48.38
C LEU A 26 7.20 -9.63 48.34
N ILE A 27 7.08 -8.90 49.45
CA ILE A 27 6.43 -7.56 49.46
C ILE A 27 7.31 -6.52 48.75
N VAL A 28 8.63 -6.54 48.96
CA VAL A 28 9.57 -5.60 48.31
C VAL A 28 9.76 -5.91 46.81
N HIS A 29 9.51 -7.13 46.35
CA HIS A 29 9.63 -7.52 44.93
C HIS A 29 8.30 -7.56 44.16
N VAL A 30 7.15 -7.28 44.80
CA VAL A 30 5.83 -7.22 44.13
C VAL A 30 5.33 -5.78 43.92
N THR A 31 6.15 -4.75 44.10
CA THR A 31 5.75 -3.34 43.83
C THR A 31 6.28 -2.76 42.51
N HIS A 32 6.47 -3.57 41.47
CA HIS A 32 6.59 -3.03 40.11
C HIS A 32 5.87 -3.89 39.06
N VAL A 33 4.57 -4.09 39.25
CA VAL A 33 3.68 -4.10 38.09
C VAL A 33 3.55 -2.65 37.65
N SER A 34 4.34 -2.23 36.66
CA SER A 34 4.14 -0.97 35.95
C SER A 34 2.83 -1.08 35.17
N GLY A 35 1.71 -0.88 35.85
CA GLY A 35 0.42 -0.58 35.26
C GLY A 35 0.49 0.78 34.58
N GLN A 36 1.03 0.83 33.37
CA GLN A 36 0.82 1.94 32.46
C GLN A 36 -0.46 1.63 31.67
N THR A 37 -1.63 1.87 32.27
CA THR A 37 -2.80 2.20 31.46
C THR A 37 -2.59 3.62 30.93
N LYS A 38 -1.74 3.77 29.92
CA LYS A 38 -1.77 4.96 29.08
C LYS A 38 -3.02 4.86 28.21
N ASN A 39 -4.17 5.13 28.79
CA ASN A 39 -5.25 5.76 28.04
C ASN A 39 -4.86 7.23 27.87
N SER A 40 -3.82 7.48 27.07
CA SER A 40 -3.64 8.78 26.45
C SER A 40 -4.61 8.77 25.28
N LEU A 41 -5.69 9.52 25.41
CA LEU A 41 -6.50 9.88 24.25
C LEU A 41 -5.67 10.88 23.44
N ASP A 42 -4.62 10.40 22.77
CA ASP A 42 -3.82 11.23 21.89
C ASP A 42 -4.72 11.60 20.71
N LEU A 43 -5.10 12.88 20.64
CA LEU A 43 -5.86 13.39 19.52
C LEU A 43 -5.05 13.12 18.24
N PRO A 44 -5.68 12.61 17.17
CA PRO A 44 -5.00 12.40 15.90
C PRO A 44 -4.37 13.72 15.43
N GLN A 45 -3.12 13.67 14.97
CA GLN A 45 -2.46 14.83 14.37
C GLN A 45 -3.11 15.17 13.02
N CYS A 46 -3.62 14.15 12.33
CA CYS A 46 -4.30 14.25 11.05
C CYS A 46 -5.40 13.19 10.97
N ILE A 47 -6.43 13.48 10.20
CA ILE A 47 -7.43 12.51 9.75
C ILE A 47 -7.20 12.22 8.27
N ASN A 48 -6.78 13.23 7.51
CA ASN A 48 -6.53 13.16 6.08
C ASN A 48 -5.16 13.74 5.72
N ASN A 49 -4.68 13.39 4.53
CA ASN A 49 -3.42 13.90 3.99
C ASN A 49 -3.35 15.43 3.94
N VAL A 50 -4.46 16.09 3.62
CA VAL A 50 -4.58 17.56 3.59
C VAL A 50 -4.34 18.24 4.94
N ASP A 51 -4.39 17.49 6.05
CA ASP A 51 -4.05 18.02 7.38
C ASP A 51 -2.52 18.09 7.60
N CYS A 52 -1.75 17.48 6.70
CA CYS A 52 -0.30 17.40 6.75
C CYS A 52 0.36 18.39 5.77
N GLY A 53 1.64 18.68 6.01
CA GLY A 53 2.44 19.43 5.02
C GLY A 53 2.64 18.62 3.73
N GLU A 54 2.96 19.30 2.62
CA GLU A 54 3.05 18.71 1.27
C GLU A 54 4.00 17.50 1.15
N LEU A 55 5.05 17.47 1.99
CA LEU A 55 6.05 16.40 2.05
C LEU A 55 5.76 15.35 3.14
N LEU A 56 4.57 15.33 3.71
CA LEU A 56 4.15 14.38 4.74
C LEU A 56 2.86 13.70 4.31
N ALA A 57 2.47 12.59 4.91
CA ALA A 57 1.21 11.92 4.67
C ALA A 57 0.56 11.54 6.00
N CYS A 58 -0.76 11.44 6.02
CA CYS A 58 -1.47 10.98 7.20
C CYS A 58 -1.37 9.46 7.30
N ILE A 59 -0.41 8.99 8.08
CA ILE A 59 -0.13 7.56 8.29
C ILE A 59 -0.35 7.27 9.78
N ASP A 60 -1.24 6.33 10.08
CA ASP A 60 -1.60 5.95 11.45
C ASP A 60 -1.94 7.16 12.34
N LEU A 61 -2.75 8.08 11.79
CA LEU A 61 -3.22 9.32 12.45
C LEU A 61 -2.11 10.33 12.79
N LYS A 62 -0.94 10.20 12.14
CA LYS A 62 0.21 11.08 12.29
C LYS A 62 0.72 11.55 10.94
N CYS A 63 1.17 12.79 10.87
CA CYS A 63 1.83 13.31 9.67
C CYS A 63 3.27 12.78 9.63
N GLN A 64 3.54 11.86 8.70
CA GLN A 64 4.81 11.17 8.58
C GLN A 64 5.33 11.23 7.15
N ASP A 65 6.64 11.17 6.96
CA ASP A 65 7.25 11.00 5.64
C ASP A 65 6.84 9.62 5.08
N PRO A 66 6.17 9.55 3.92
CA PRO A 66 5.75 8.28 3.32
C PRO A 66 6.88 7.53 2.59
N CYS A 67 8.08 8.09 2.40
CA CYS A 67 9.17 7.47 1.65
C CYS A 67 9.86 6.27 2.31
N PRO A 68 9.99 6.17 3.65
CA PRO A 68 10.61 5.02 4.29
C PRO A 68 9.78 3.73 4.08
N GLY A 69 10.27 2.82 3.24
CA GLY A 69 9.71 1.48 3.03
C GLY A 69 9.16 1.21 1.62
N PRO A 70 8.38 2.12 1.00
CA PRO A 70 7.76 1.85 -0.31
C PRO A 70 8.73 1.65 -1.47
N CYS A 71 9.82 2.42 -1.54
CA CYS A 71 10.81 2.28 -2.60
C CYS A 71 11.89 1.28 -2.21
N ASN A 72 12.27 0.40 -3.12
CA ASN A 72 13.22 -0.66 -2.84
C ASN A 72 14.33 -0.72 -3.91
N GLY A 73 15.53 -1.12 -3.51
CA GLY A 73 16.68 -1.47 -4.36
C GLY A 73 17.02 -0.49 -5.50
N ASN A 74 18.05 0.35 -5.33
CA ASN A 74 18.52 1.31 -6.37
C ASN A 74 17.41 2.22 -6.96
N ALA A 75 16.34 2.46 -6.21
CA ALA A 75 15.35 3.49 -6.50
C ALA A 75 15.62 4.78 -5.72
N THR A 76 15.13 5.91 -6.21
CA THR A 76 14.94 7.18 -5.52
C THR A 76 13.49 7.28 -5.08
N CYS A 77 13.25 7.95 -3.95
CA CYS A 77 11.92 8.31 -3.48
C CYS A 77 11.77 9.83 -3.50
N GLU A 78 10.68 10.31 -4.07
CA GLU A 78 10.24 11.70 -4.00
C GLU A 78 8.80 11.73 -3.50
N ILE A 79 8.36 12.80 -2.85
CA ILE A 79 7.01 12.88 -2.28
C ILE A 79 6.18 13.80 -3.15
N TYR A 80 5.04 13.33 -3.62
CA TYR A 80 4.11 14.11 -4.44
C TYR A 80 2.69 13.95 -3.90
N ASN A 81 2.05 15.05 -3.51
CA ASN A 81 0.69 15.06 -2.93
C ASN A 81 0.52 14.01 -1.82
N HIS A 82 1.43 14.02 -0.85
CA HIS A 82 1.41 13.08 0.28
C HIS A 82 1.63 11.60 -0.13
N VAL A 83 2.18 11.35 -1.33
CA VAL A 83 2.44 10.01 -1.89
C VAL A 83 3.93 9.79 -2.13
N PRO A 84 4.50 8.60 -1.82
CA PRO A 84 5.84 8.25 -2.21
C PRO A 84 5.89 7.85 -3.69
N TYR A 85 6.66 8.60 -4.46
CA TYR A 85 6.99 8.35 -5.86
C TYR A 85 8.36 7.70 -5.96
N CYS A 86 8.37 6.44 -6.42
CA CYS A 86 9.59 5.68 -6.61
C CYS A 86 10.03 5.70 -8.07
N ALA A 87 11.31 6.00 -8.31
CA ALA A 87 11.91 5.92 -9.64
C ALA A 87 13.27 5.20 -9.59
N CYS A 88 13.60 4.38 -10.58
CA CYS A 88 14.93 3.77 -10.64
C CYS A 88 16.02 4.83 -10.85
N LYS A 89 17.12 4.71 -10.10
CA LYS A 89 18.31 5.56 -10.27
C LYS A 89 18.85 5.45 -11.70
N PRO A 90 19.55 6.49 -12.20
CA PRO A 90 20.18 6.44 -13.52
C PRO A 90 21.04 5.17 -13.71
N GLY A 91 20.84 4.46 -14.82
CA GLY A 91 21.52 3.19 -15.13
C GLY A 91 20.85 1.94 -14.53
N PHE A 92 19.69 2.09 -13.88
CA PHE A 92 18.85 1.00 -13.40
C PHE A 92 17.46 1.04 -14.04
N SER A 93 16.83 -0.12 -14.19
CA SER A 93 15.47 -0.26 -14.69
C SER A 93 14.72 -1.37 -13.94
N GLY A 94 13.42 -1.50 -14.21
CA GLY A 94 12.53 -2.44 -13.52
C GLY A 94 11.57 -1.71 -12.59
N ASN A 95 11.12 -2.43 -11.55
CA ASN A 95 10.11 -1.95 -10.61
C ASN A 95 10.77 -1.19 -9.45
N PRO A 96 10.56 0.13 -9.30
CA PRO A 96 11.18 0.90 -8.23
C PRO A 96 10.59 0.65 -6.83
N PHE A 97 9.44 -0.03 -6.73
CA PHE A 97 8.87 -0.48 -5.46
C PHE A 97 9.36 -1.87 -5.04
N ALA A 98 9.73 -2.74 -5.99
CA ALA A 98 10.24 -4.08 -5.70
C ALA A 98 11.78 -4.19 -5.73
N GLY A 99 12.45 -3.29 -6.46
CA GLY A 99 13.89 -3.33 -6.66
C GLY A 99 14.25 -3.11 -8.14
N CYS A 100 15.11 -2.14 -8.40
CA CYS A 100 15.66 -1.87 -9.71
C CYS A 100 16.94 -2.69 -9.97
N GLN A 101 17.06 -3.19 -11.20
CA GLN A 101 18.22 -3.94 -11.67
C GLN A 101 19.09 -3.08 -12.59
N ARG A 102 20.39 -3.37 -12.67
CA ARG A 102 21.27 -2.66 -13.62
C ARG A 102 20.80 -2.93 -15.03
N VAL A 103 20.72 -1.88 -15.83
CA VAL A 103 20.43 -1.98 -17.26
C VAL A 103 21.58 -2.71 -17.96
N PRO A 104 21.33 -3.84 -18.66
CA PRO A 104 22.35 -4.46 -19.50
C PRO A 104 22.80 -3.50 -20.59
N GLU A 105 24.10 -3.49 -20.90
CA GLU A 105 24.68 -2.54 -21.87
C GLU A 105 24.07 -2.67 -23.28
N THR A 106 23.56 -3.86 -23.61
CA THR A 106 22.83 -4.17 -24.85
C THR A 106 21.40 -3.60 -24.92
N GLN A 107 20.85 -3.12 -23.80
CA GLN A 107 19.48 -2.59 -23.67
C GLN A 107 19.42 -1.06 -23.52
N ARG A 108 20.58 -0.37 -23.52
CA ARG A 108 20.67 1.08 -23.33
C ARG A 108 19.87 1.91 -24.35
N GLY A 109 19.64 1.37 -25.55
CA GLY A 109 18.81 2.01 -26.60
C GLY A 109 17.30 1.83 -26.42
N TYR A 110 16.87 0.88 -25.58
CA TYR A 110 15.48 0.49 -25.35
C TYR A 110 14.95 0.92 -23.98
N LEU A 111 15.65 1.75 -23.20
CA LEU A 111 15.25 2.11 -21.82
C LEU A 111 15.21 3.62 -21.58
N LEU A 112 15.09 4.40 -22.67
CA LEU A 112 14.68 5.79 -22.58
C LEU A 112 13.26 5.88 -21.99
N PRO A 113 12.87 6.99 -21.33
CA PRO A 113 11.46 7.28 -21.05
C PRO A 113 10.63 7.06 -22.33
N GLY A 114 9.54 6.29 -22.24
CA GLY A 114 8.72 5.90 -23.40
C GLY A 114 9.09 4.58 -24.07
N SER A 115 9.98 3.79 -23.48
CA SER A 115 10.24 2.42 -23.93
C SER A 115 9.11 1.46 -23.52
N ARG A 116 8.16 1.27 -24.43
CA ARG A 116 7.08 0.29 -24.27
C ARG A 116 7.68 -1.12 -24.14
N PRO A 117 7.31 -1.89 -23.11
CA PRO A 117 7.70 -3.30 -23.04
C PRO A 117 7.30 -4.02 -24.32
N ALA A 118 8.17 -4.87 -24.85
CA ALA A 118 7.88 -5.65 -26.04
C ALA A 118 6.73 -6.63 -25.76
N GLY A 119 5.73 -6.67 -26.64
CA GLY A 119 4.54 -7.51 -26.49
C GLY A 119 3.24 -6.71 -26.60
N THR A 120 2.13 -7.43 -26.67
CA THR A 120 0.78 -6.84 -26.67
C THR A 120 0.27 -6.73 -25.24
N LYS A 121 -0.35 -5.60 -24.88
CA LYS A 121 -0.96 -5.42 -23.55
C LYS A 121 -2.11 -6.40 -23.34
N VAL A 122 -2.10 -7.09 -22.21
CA VAL A 122 -3.19 -7.97 -21.75
C VAL A 122 -3.63 -7.52 -20.36
N TYR A 123 -4.93 -7.36 -20.14
CA TYR A 123 -5.49 -6.85 -18.90
C TYR A 123 -6.16 -7.95 -18.07
N ARG A 124 -6.00 -7.90 -16.75
CA ARG A 124 -6.65 -8.81 -15.79
C ARG A 124 -7.13 -8.03 -14.57
N VAL A 125 -8.31 -8.39 -14.06
CA VAL A 125 -8.88 -7.79 -12.85
C VAL A 125 -8.62 -8.71 -11.66
N GLU A 126 -8.03 -8.16 -10.61
CA GLU A 126 -7.80 -8.84 -9.35
C GLU A 126 -9.08 -8.85 -8.51
N ARG A 127 -9.94 -9.83 -8.78
CA ARG A 127 -11.33 -9.87 -8.30
C ARG A 127 -11.54 -10.31 -6.85
N PHE A 128 -10.47 -10.65 -6.12
CA PHE A 128 -10.58 -11.30 -4.80
C PHE A 128 -10.33 -10.38 -3.62
N PHE A 129 -9.79 -9.19 -3.86
CA PHE A 129 -9.49 -8.23 -2.80
C PHE A 129 -9.56 -6.80 -3.34
N LYS A 130 -9.78 -5.87 -2.43
CA LYS A 130 -9.71 -4.44 -2.70
C LYS A 130 -8.53 -3.86 -1.96
N VAL A 131 -7.87 -2.87 -2.57
CA VAL A 131 -6.68 -2.22 -2.03
C VAL A 131 -6.68 -0.75 -2.40
N ASN A 132 -5.90 0.06 -1.69
CA ASN A 132 -5.64 1.44 -2.09
C ASN A 132 -4.79 1.52 -3.37
N TYR A 133 -4.76 2.70 -3.99
CA TYR A 133 -4.07 2.92 -5.25
C TYR A 133 -2.59 2.51 -5.22
N PHE A 134 -1.88 2.79 -4.13
CA PHE A 134 -0.44 2.45 -3.98
C PHE A 134 -0.22 0.96 -3.84
N SER A 135 -1.09 0.29 -3.08
CA SER A 135 -1.07 -1.16 -2.92
C SER A 135 -1.44 -1.86 -4.22
N ALA A 136 -2.32 -1.27 -5.04
CA ALA A 136 -2.63 -1.74 -6.40
C ALA A 136 -1.40 -1.63 -7.33
N LEU A 137 -0.71 -0.47 -7.32
CA LEU A 137 0.55 -0.28 -8.04
C LEU A 137 1.60 -1.34 -7.62
N LEU A 138 1.81 -1.50 -6.33
CA LEU A 138 2.76 -2.46 -5.79
C LEU A 138 2.38 -3.90 -6.15
N TYR A 139 1.11 -4.28 -5.99
CA TYR A 139 0.63 -5.62 -6.26
C TYR A 139 0.88 -6.01 -7.73
N CYS A 140 0.35 -5.26 -8.68
CA CYS A 140 0.49 -5.61 -10.09
C CYS A 140 1.97 -5.71 -10.49
N THR A 141 2.79 -4.80 -9.97
CA THR A 141 4.21 -4.74 -10.33
C THR A 141 5.07 -5.81 -9.63
N THR A 142 4.65 -6.31 -8.48
CA THR A 142 5.30 -7.46 -7.81
C THR A 142 4.85 -8.81 -8.39
N HIS A 143 3.76 -8.83 -9.16
CA HIS A 143 3.20 -10.03 -9.78
C HIS A 143 3.47 -10.12 -11.29
N GLY A 144 4.54 -9.47 -11.76
CA GLY A 144 5.01 -9.57 -13.15
C GLY A 144 4.24 -8.73 -14.16
N GLY A 145 3.35 -7.84 -13.72
CA GLY A 145 2.64 -6.88 -14.55
C GLY A 145 2.95 -5.44 -14.13
N ARG A 146 2.00 -4.54 -14.38
CA ARG A 146 1.94 -3.18 -13.84
C ARG A 146 0.49 -2.77 -13.69
N LEU A 147 0.17 -1.74 -12.91
CA LEU A 147 -1.22 -1.26 -12.83
C LEU A 147 -1.63 -0.69 -14.19
N ALA A 148 -2.87 -0.92 -14.63
CA ALA A 148 -3.25 -0.68 -16.02
C ALA A 148 -3.19 0.81 -16.43
N SER A 149 -2.46 1.08 -17.51
CA SER A 149 -2.49 2.32 -18.27
C SER A 149 -3.43 2.21 -19.47
N ILE A 150 -4.11 3.31 -19.81
CA ILE A 150 -5.10 3.36 -20.89
C ILE A 150 -4.73 4.45 -21.91
N GLU A 151 -4.01 4.05 -22.94
CA GLU A 151 -3.37 4.98 -23.90
C GLU A 151 -4.14 5.08 -25.22
N SER A 152 -5.23 4.32 -25.39
CA SER A 152 -6.06 4.37 -26.59
C SER A 152 -7.52 3.98 -26.33
N LYS A 153 -8.41 4.35 -27.27
CA LYS A 153 -9.83 3.96 -27.28
C LYS A 153 -10.01 2.45 -27.24
N ASP A 154 -9.16 1.72 -27.95
CA ASP A 154 -9.21 0.26 -28.03
C ASP A 154 -8.80 -0.39 -26.71
N GLU A 155 -7.74 0.12 -26.07
CA GLU A 155 -7.34 -0.33 -24.72
C GLU A 155 -8.46 -0.14 -23.69
N ASN A 156 -9.11 1.02 -23.71
CA ASN A 156 -10.22 1.31 -22.80
C ASN A 156 -11.42 0.39 -23.02
N LYS A 157 -11.74 0.08 -24.28
CA LYS A 157 -12.78 -0.91 -24.60
C LYS A 157 -12.40 -2.29 -24.07
N LEU A 158 -11.15 -2.73 -24.28
CA LEU A 158 -10.66 -4.01 -23.77
C LEU A 158 -10.78 -4.11 -22.26
N ILE A 159 -10.38 -3.08 -21.52
CA ILE A 159 -10.49 -3.07 -20.06
C ILE A 159 -11.96 -3.21 -19.62
N LYS A 160 -12.89 -2.47 -20.24
CA LYS A 160 -14.33 -2.60 -19.93
C LYS A 160 -14.85 -4.01 -20.19
N ASP A 161 -14.40 -4.65 -21.27
CA ASP A 161 -14.76 -6.04 -21.57
C ASP A 161 -14.19 -7.02 -20.52
N VAL A 162 -12.95 -6.80 -20.05
CA VAL A 162 -12.35 -7.60 -18.97
C VAL A 162 -13.15 -7.42 -17.67
N ILE A 163 -13.51 -6.19 -17.31
CA ILE A 163 -14.34 -5.90 -16.13
C ILE A 163 -15.69 -6.63 -16.23
N ASN A 164 -16.39 -6.49 -17.36
CA ASN A 164 -17.69 -7.13 -17.56
C ASN A 164 -17.61 -8.66 -17.43
N LYS A 165 -16.54 -9.28 -17.96
CA LYS A 165 -16.30 -10.73 -17.85
C LYS A 165 -16.09 -11.21 -16.41
N THR A 166 -15.73 -10.33 -15.47
CA THR A 166 -15.60 -10.72 -14.06
C THR A 166 -16.95 -11.07 -13.43
N GLY A 167 -18.04 -10.50 -13.94
CA GLY A 167 -19.38 -10.59 -13.35
C GLY A 167 -19.58 -9.72 -12.09
N ILE A 168 -18.57 -8.95 -11.67
CA ILE A 168 -18.68 -8.00 -10.57
C ILE A 168 -19.54 -6.81 -11.03
N ARG A 169 -20.52 -6.42 -10.20
CA ARG A 169 -21.43 -5.28 -10.44
C ARG A 169 -21.27 -4.25 -9.34
N ASN A 170 -21.65 -3.00 -9.63
CA ASN A 170 -21.63 -1.89 -8.68
C ASN A 170 -20.27 -1.77 -7.97
N ALA A 171 -19.19 -1.88 -8.75
CA ALA A 171 -17.82 -1.86 -8.24
C ALA A 171 -16.99 -0.82 -8.99
N GLU A 172 -15.89 -0.45 -8.38
CA GLU A 172 -14.92 0.50 -8.92
C GLU A 172 -13.58 -0.20 -9.05
N PHE A 173 -12.76 0.29 -9.98
CA PHE A 173 -11.54 -0.38 -10.38
C PHE A 173 -10.38 0.59 -10.55
N TRP A 174 -9.23 0.26 -9.95
CA TRP A 174 -8.03 1.07 -10.07
C TRP A 174 -7.36 0.90 -11.43
N THR A 175 -6.95 2.04 -12.00
CA THR A 175 -6.00 2.16 -13.10
C THR A 175 -4.74 2.87 -12.58
N SER A 176 -3.70 3.02 -13.42
CA SER A 176 -2.50 3.76 -13.05
C SER A 176 -2.59 5.27 -13.29
N GLY A 177 -3.75 5.83 -13.61
CA GLY A 177 -3.88 7.26 -13.86
C GLY A 177 -3.76 8.05 -12.55
N THR A 178 -2.98 9.13 -12.55
CA THR A 178 -2.88 10.07 -11.42
C THR A 178 -2.57 11.47 -11.93
N ILE A 179 -2.90 12.49 -11.14
CA ILE A 179 -2.48 13.87 -11.41
C ILE A 179 -1.12 14.18 -10.76
N LEU A 180 -0.21 14.80 -11.52
CA LEU A 180 1.04 15.36 -11.01
C LEU A 180 0.81 16.75 -10.40
N PRO A 181 1.71 17.24 -9.50
CA PRO A 181 1.59 18.59 -8.91
C PRO A 181 1.50 19.73 -9.93
N MET A 182 2.09 19.55 -11.12
CA MET A 182 2.00 20.50 -12.23
C MET A 182 0.61 20.53 -12.91
N GLY A 183 -0.38 19.80 -12.39
CA GLY A 183 -1.74 19.72 -12.93
C GLY A 183 -1.89 18.79 -14.14
N GLN A 184 -0.87 17.98 -14.43
CA GLN A 184 -0.86 17.09 -15.59
C GLN A 184 -1.22 15.66 -15.19
N TRP A 185 -2.23 15.09 -15.84
CA TRP A 185 -2.56 13.68 -15.69
C TRP A 185 -1.55 12.79 -16.39
N VAL A 186 -1.11 11.74 -15.71
CA VAL A 186 -0.13 10.77 -16.20
C VAL A 186 -0.55 9.35 -15.86
N TRP A 187 -0.14 8.41 -16.69
CA TRP A 187 -0.20 6.98 -16.39
C TRP A 187 1.06 6.58 -15.65
N MET A 188 1.01 6.42 -14.32
CA MET A 188 2.17 6.09 -13.49
C MET A 188 2.96 4.87 -13.99
N SER A 189 2.26 3.87 -14.51
CA SER A 189 2.87 2.63 -14.99
C SER A 189 3.64 2.77 -16.31
N SER A 190 3.26 3.67 -17.23
CA SER A 190 3.98 3.89 -18.50
C SER A 190 4.80 5.17 -18.50
N ARG A 191 4.49 6.10 -17.60
CA ARG A 191 4.99 7.48 -17.54
C ARG A 191 4.56 8.33 -18.73
N GLU A 192 3.56 7.86 -19.48
CA GLU A 192 2.98 8.62 -20.57
C GLU A 192 1.93 9.60 -20.01
N PRO A 193 1.81 10.79 -20.63
CA PRO A 193 0.70 11.69 -20.31
C PRO A 193 -0.64 11.04 -20.66
N VAL A 194 -1.67 11.33 -19.87
CA VAL A 194 -3.04 11.09 -20.32
C VAL A 194 -3.31 12.07 -21.45
N LEU A 195 -3.50 11.56 -22.68
CA LEU A 195 -3.61 12.38 -23.88
C LEU A 195 -4.86 13.27 -23.82
N PRO A 196 -4.75 14.58 -24.10
CA PRO A 196 -5.92 15.46 -24.13
C PRO A 196 -6.92 15.05 -25.22
N ASP A 197 -6.43 14.52 -26.34
CA ASP A 197 -7.24 14.11 -27.49
C ASP A 197 -7.97 12.78 -27.28
N TYR A 198 -7.62 12.06 -26.21
CA TYR A 198 -8.28 10.82 -25.84
C TYR A 198 -8.50 10.72 -24.34
N SER A 199 -9.76 10.88 -23.94
CA SER A 199 -10.21 10.57 -22.60
C SER A 199 -11.57 9.90 -22.58
N ASP A 200 -11.88 9.26 -21.47
CA ASP A 200 -13.19 8.66 -21.21
C ASP A 200 -13.74 9.04 -19.83
N TRP A 201 -13.39 10.24 -19.37
CA TRP A 201 -13.97 10.87 -18.18
C TRP A 201 -15.50 10.91 -18.24
N TRP A 202 -16.14 10.79 -17.08
CA TRP A 202 -17.53 11.16 -16.92
C TRP A 202 -17.73 12.66 -17.22
N PRO A 203 -18.90 13.10 -17.73
CA PRO A 203 -19.19 14.52 -17.84
C PRO A 203 -19.11 15.18 -16.46
N GLY A 204 -18.24 16.17 -16.34
CA GLY A 204 -17.93 16.85 -15.08
C GLY A 204 -16.59 16.44 -14.46
N GLU A 205 -15.98 15.34 -14.91
CA GLU A 205 -14.69 14.84 -14.40
C GLU A 205 -13.50 15.25 -15.29
N PRO A 206 -12.28 15.34 -14.72
CA PRO A 206 -11.97 15.20 -13.29
C PRO A 206 -12.37 16.45 -12.49
N ASN A 207 -12.94 16.26 -11.30
CA ASN A 207 -13.54 17.34 -10.50
C ASN A 207 -12.83 17.64 -9.16
N ASN A 208 -11.90 16.78 -8.75
CA ASN A 208 -11.19 16.83 -7.49
C ASN A 208 -12.11 16.97 -6.25
N ALA A 209 -13.19 16.20 -6.17
CA ALA A 209 -14.20 16.28 -5.12
C ALA A 209 -13.67 15.76 -3.77
N GLY A 210 -12.84 16.59 -3.12
CA GLY A 210 -12.25 16.29 -1.83
C GLY A 210 -10.97 15.48 -1.94
N ASP A 211 -9.97 16.01 -2.66
CA ASP A 211 -8.61 15.43 -2.77
C ASP A 211 -8.61 14.08 -3.53
N GLU A 212 -9.20 14.13 -4.72
CA GLU A 212 -9.33 13.00 -5.62
C GLU A 212 -8.26 13.10 -6.72
N HIS A 213 -7.26 12.23 -6.64
CA HIS A 213 -6.03 12.36 -7.42
C HIS A 213 -5.68 11.10 -8.21
N CYS A 214 -6.41 10.01 -7.99
CA CYS A 214 -6.17 8.70 -8.60
C CYS A 214 -7.33 8.29 -9.50
N LEU A 215 -7.03 7.81 -10.70
CA LEU A 215 -8.05 7.49 -11.70
C LEU A 215 -8.67 6.12 -11.43
N GLU A 216 -9.96 6.10 -11.19
CA GLU A 216 -10.79 4.90 -11.15
C GLU A 216 -11.65 4.75 -12.42
N LEU A 217 -12.04 3.51 -12.71
CA LEU A 217 -13.16 3.18 -13.58
C LEU A 217 -14.39 2.92 -12.72
N TRP A 218 -15.41 3.75 -12.91
CA TRP A 218 -16.65 3.69 -12.14
C TRP A 218 -17.87 3.68 -13.08
N GLU A 219 -18.83 2.83 -12.76
CA GLU A 219 -20.12 2.77 -13.48
C GLU A 219 -21.18 3.57 -12.73
N ARG A 220 -21.76 4.56 -13.44
CA ARG A 220 -22.92 5.34 -12.99
C ARG A 220 -24.15 4.99 -13.83
N ASP A 221 -25.28 4.75 -13.16
CA ASP A 221 -26.60 4.55 -13.77
C ASP A 221 -26.70 3.42 -14.82
N SER A 222 -25.91 2.35 -14.68
CA SER A 222 -25.85 1.23 -15.64
C SER A 222 -25.50 1.66 -17.08
N ARG A 223 -24.83 2.81 -17.25
CA ARG A 223 -24.40 3.34 -18.56
C ARG A 223 -22.97 2.92 -18.93
N GLY A 224 -22.43 1.93 -18.23
CA GLY A 224 -21.06 1.43 -18.40
C GLY A 224 -20.02 2.25 -17.65
N TYR A 225 -18.82 1.66 -17.54
CA TYR A 225 -17.68 2.26 -16.85
C TYR A 225 -17.11 3.45 -17.61
N LYS A 226 -16.76 4.51 -16.89
CA LYS A 226 -16.01 5.68 -17.36
C LYS A 226 -15.05 6.13 -16.27
N TRP A 227 -14.16 7.05 -16.62
CA TRP A 227 -13.12 7.52 -15.71
C TRP A 227 -13.70 8.52 -14.71
N ASN A 228 -13.26 8.38 -13.48
CA ASN A 228 -13.51 9.30 -12.39
C ASN A 228 -12.20 9.47 -11.61
N ASP A 229 -11.92 10.66 -11.11
CA ASP A 229 -10.85 10.82 -10.13
C ASP A 229 -11.42 10.44 -8.76
N LYS A 230 -10.60 9.77 -7.97
CA LYS A 230 -10.99 9.22 -6.68
C LYS A 230 -9.87 9.44 -5.69
N ARG A 231 -10.24 9.57 -4.42
CA ARG A 231 -9.27 9.64 -3.32
C ARG A 231 -8.41 8.37 -3.32
N CYS A 232 -7.10 8.54 -3.43
CA CYS A 232 -6.15 7.43 -3.63
C CYS A 232 -6.13 6.39 -2.49
N THR A 233 -6.64 6.75 -1.31
CA THR A 233 -6.71 5.88 -0.14
C THR A 233 -7.91 4.92 -0.16
N GLU A 234 -8.87 5.11 -1.06
CA GLU A 234 -10.05 4.24 -1.19
C GLU A 234 -9.68 2.82 -1.61
N GLN A 235 -10.48 1.83 -1.20
CA GLN A 235 -10.22 0.43 -1.50
C GLN A 235 -11.01 -0.04 -2.72
N LEU A 236 -10.34 -0.25 -3.85
CA LEU A 236 -10.93 -0.70 -5.11
C LEU A 236 -10.23 -1.96 -5.66
N TYR A 237 -10.82 -2.60 -6.66
CA TYR A 237 -10.21 -3.76 -7.32
C TYR A 237 -9.10 -3.30 -8.29
N PRO A 238 -7.87 -3.81 -8.19
CA PRO A 238 -6.82 -3.49 -9.16
C PRO A 238 -7.09 -4.10 -10.53
N ILE A 239 -6.80 -3.32 -11.58
CA ILE A 239 -6.65 -3.85 -12.94
C ILE A 239 -5.17 -3.87 -13.27
N CYS A 240 -4.60 -5.07 -13.42
CA CYS A 240 -3.22 -5.23 -13.84
C CYS A 240 -3.13 -5.38 -15.36
N GLU A 241 -2.06 -4.84 -15.94
CA GLU A 241 -1.68 -5.10 -17.32
C GLU A 241 -0.36 -5.89 -17.38
N TYR A 242 -0.28 -6.76 -18.36
CA TYR A 242 0.85 -7.64 -18.66
C TYR A 242 1.23 -7.49 -20.13
N PHE A 243 2.41 -7.98 -20.51
CA PHE A 243 2.89 -7.95 -21.90
C PHE A 243 3.17 -9.38 -22.34
N GLU A 244 2.44 -9.81 -23.37
CA GLU A 244 2.52 -11.16 -23.96
C GLU A 244 2.95 -11.09 -25.44
#